data_AF-A0A2V5Q467-F1
#
_entry.id   AF-A0A2V5Q467-F1
#
_cell.length_a   1.000
_cell.length_b   1.000
_cell.length_c   1.000
_cell.angle_alpha   90.00
_cell.angle_beta   90.00
_cell.angle_gamma   90.00
#
_symmetry.space_group_name_H-M   'P 1'
#
loop_
_entity.id
_entity.type
_entity.pdbx_description
1 polymer ?
#
loop_
_entity_poly.entity_id
_entity_poly.type
_entity_poly.pdbx_seq_one_letter_code
_entity_poly.pdbx_strand_id
1 'polypeptide(L)'
;MAKELRLLVLAFAVVISGHELFAATSGYLLTNAFAGLTFTNPVCLASPPGENNRLFIAEKKGRVVVITNLVVPTRSIFMDISAAVTSSADTTFSGEEGLLGLAFHPGYATNGFFYVFYTGTAVTPAGSGRHDILSRYKVSTANPNQGDASSETRYIIQFDEAANHNAGDLHFGPDGDLYVSLGDEGGSYDTYHNSQRID
;
A
#
# COMPACT_ATOMS: atom_id res chain seq x y z
N MET A 1 8.42 -36.12 -1.86
CA MET A 1 7.73 -35.13 -1.02
C MET A 1 7.08 -34.12 -1.94
N ALA A 2 5.76 -33.95 -1.89
CA ALA A 2 5.07 -32.93 -2.67
C ALA A 2 5.47 -31.54 -2.14
N LYS A 3 5.89 -30.63 -3.02
CA LYS A 3 6.15 -29.24 -2.65
C LYS A 3 4.80 -28.54 -2.47
N GLU A 4 4.50 -28.09 -1.26
CA GLU A 4 3.36 -27.19 -1.03
C GLU A 4 3.71 -25.82 -1.60
N LEU A 5 2.91 -25.35 -2.56
CA LEU A 5 2.94 -23.95 -3.00
C LEU A 5 2.05 -23.14 -2.06
N ARG A 6 2.63 -22.20 -1.32
CA ARG A 6 1.87 -21.25 -0.49
C ARG A 6 1.75 -19.93 -1.24
N LEU A 7 0.57 -19.70 -1.81
CA LEU A 7 0.21 -18.42 -2.41
C LEU A 7 -0.51 -17.57 -1.36
N LEU A 8 0.01 -16.38 -1.08
CA LEU A 8 -0.64 -15.42 -0.20
C LEU A 8 -1.44 -14.46 -1.07
N VAL A 9 -2.76 -14.49 -0.94
CA VAL A 9 -3.67 -13.58 -1.64
C VAL A 9 -4.25 -12.62 -0.62
N LEU A 10 -4.05 -11.32 -0.84
CA LEU A 10 -4.78 -10.29 -0.10
C LEU A 10 -6.18 -10.19 -0.72
N ALA A 11 -7.17 -10.80 -0.09
CA ALA A 11 -8.54 -10.79 -0.58
C ALA A 11 -9.32 -9.64 0.08
N PHE A 12 -9.93 -8.78 -0.73
CA PHE A 12 -10.96 -7.86 -0.27
C PHE A 12 -12.23 -8.67 0.02
N ALA A 13 -12.55 -8.88 1.30
CA ALA A 13 -13.77 -9.56 1.68
C ALA A 13 -14.95 -8.59 1.60
N VAL A 14 -15.78 -8.72 0.55
CA VAL A 14 -17.18 -8.31 0.66
C VAL A 14 -17.81 -9.23 1.70
N VAL A 15 -18.26 -8.69 2.83
CA VAL A 15 -18.99 -9.47 3.83
C VAL A 15 -20.34 -9.87 3.23
N ILE A 16 -20.38 -11.03 2.59
CA ILE A 16 -21.62 -11.74 2.31
C ILE A 16 -21.84 -12.60 3.55
N SER A 17 -22.82 -12.24 4.37
CA SER A 17 -23.25 -13.05 5.52
C SER A 17 -23.79 -14.39 5.01
N GLY A 18 -22.94 -15.42 5.04
CA GLY A 18 -23.32 -16.79 4.70
C GLY A 18 -22.09 -17.67 4.76
N HIS A 19 -21.93 -18.40 5.87
CA HIS A 19 -20.91 -19.45 5.94
C HIS A 19 -21.27 -20.56 4.97
N GLU A 20 -20.65 -20.58 3.80
CA GLU A 20 -20.38 -21.83 3.09
C GLU A 20 -18.91 -21.87 2.69
N LEU A 21 -18.25 -22.96 3.11
CA LEU A 21 -16.90 -23.30 2.71
C LEU A 21 -16.85 -23.33 1.18
N PHE A 22 -16.08 -22.43 0.57
CA PHE A 22 -15.83 -22.48 -0.86
C PHE A 22 -15.23 -23.85 -1.20
N ALA A 23 -15.98 -24.65 -1.94
CA ALA A 23 -15.49 -25.88 -2.52
C ALA A 23 -14.24 -25.56 -3.36
N ALA A 24 -13.22 -26.41 -3.27
CA ALA A 24 -11.97 -26.27 -4.00
C ALA A 24 -12.25 -26.32 -5.51
N THR A 25 -12.41 -25.17 -6.16
CA THR A 25 -12.69 -25.10 -7.60
C THR A 25 -11.47 -25.37 -8.48
N SER A 26 -10.27 -25.48 -7.89
CA SER A 26 -9.02 -25.71 -8.61
C SER A 26 -8.03 -26.68 -7.92
N GLY A 27 -8.47 -27.48 -6.94
CA GLY A 27 -7.57 -28.37 -6.18
C GLY A 27 -6.65 -27.64 -5.17
N TYR A 28 -6.90 -26.35 -4.93
CA TYR A 28 -6.24 -25.56 -3.89
C TYR A 28 -7.15 -25.40 -2.68
N LEU A 29 -6.57 -25.42 -1.49
CA LEU A 29 -7.23 -25.06 -0.24
C LEU A 29 -6.77 -23.66 0.16
N LEU A 30 -7.73 -22.77 0.40
CA LEU A 30 -7.46 -21.47 0.99
C LEU A 30 -7.54 -21.60 2.52
N THR A 31 -6.52 -21.11 3.20
CA THR A 31 -6.52 -20.96 4.66
C THR A 31 -6.25 -19.50 5.00
N ASN A 32 -6.78 -19.04 6.13
CA ASN A 32 -6.38 -17.75 6.66
C ASN A 32 -4.90 -17.81 7.08
N ALA A 33 -4.04 -17.09 6.35
CA ALA A 33 -2.60 -17.08 6.58
C ALA A 33 -2.20 -16.43 7.91
N PHE A 34 -3.06 -15.58 8.48
CA PHE A 34 -2.82 -14.81 9.69
C PHE A 34 -3.99 -14.94 10.67
N ALA A 35 -4.45 -16.17 10.90
CA ALA A 35 -5.55 -16.44 11.82
C ALA A 35 -5.31 -15.78 13.19
N GLY A 36 -6.28 -14.98 13.65
CA GLY A 36 -6.18 -14.21 14.89
C GLY A 36 -5.57 -12.81 14.77
N LEU A 37 -5.01 -12.45 13.61
CA LEU A 37 -4.64 -11.06 13.30
C LEU A 37 -5.80 -10.36 12.59
N THR A 38 -5.92 -9.05 12.81
CA THR A 38 -6.94 -8.18 12.22
C THR A 38 -6.26 -7.04 11.50
N PHE A 39 -6.78 -6.68 10.33
CA PHE A 39 -6.30 -5.57 9.50
C PHE A 39 -7.49 -4.69 9.13
N THR A 40 -7.23 -3.39 8.94
CA THR A 40 -8.23 -2.39 8.60
C THR A 40 -7.98 -1.88 7.20
N ASN A 41 -8.87 -2.21 6.25
CA ASN A 41 -8.77 -1.83 4.84
C ASN A 41 -7.34 -2.02 4.27
N PRO A 42 -6.77 -3.24 4.31
CA PRO A 42 -5.45 -3.49 3.75
C PRO A 42 -5.53 -3.40 2.21
N VAL A 43 -4.58 -2.67 1.60
CA VAL A 43 -4.58 -2.41 0.15
C VAL A 43 -3.31 -2.89 -0.54
N CYS A 44 -2.20 -3.02 0.19
CA CYS A 44 -0.93 -3.49 -0.36
C CYS A 44 -0.25 -4.43 0.64
N LEU A 45 0.44 -5.45 0.12
CA LEU A 45 1.32 -6.35 0.86
C LEU A 45 2.69 -6.32 0.19
N ALA A 46 3.75 -6.03 0.93
CA ALA A 46 5.10 -5.97 0.42
C ALA A 46 6.12 -6.55 1.42
N SER A 47 7.29 -6.94 0.90
CA SER A 47 8.44 -7.34 1.70
C SER A 47 9.73 -6.80 1.10
N PRO A 48 10.72 -6.42 1.92
CA PRO A 48 12.05 -6.11 1.43
C PRO A 48 12.67 -7.27 0.65
N PRO A 49 13.49 -7.00 -0.38
CA PRO A 49 14.26 -8.03 -1.05
C PRO A 49 15.08 -8.86 -0.06
N GLY A 50 14.96 -10.19 -0.15
CA GLY A 50 15.65 -11.14 0.74
C GLY A 50 15.01 -11.30 2.14
N GLU A 51 13.93 -10.57 2.45
CA GLU A 51 13.17 -10.78 3.69
C GLU A 51 12.40 -12.10 3.62
N ASN A 52 12.46 -12.88 4.70
CA ASN A 52 11.84 -14.21 4.77
C ASN A 52 11.01 -14.43 6.04
N ASN A 53 11.00 -13.47 6.97
CA ASN A 53 10.35 -13.62 8.27
C ASN A 53 9.46 -12.43 8.65
N ARG A 54 9.36 -11.42 7.76
CA ARG A 54 8.44 -10.30 7.93
C ARG A 54 7.66 -10.02 6.65
N LEU A 55 6.44 -9.55 6.85
CA LEU A 55 5.56 -9.02 5.80
C LEU A 55 5.05 -7.66 6.24
N PHE A 56 4.88 -6.75 5.29
CA PHE A 56 4.42 -5.40 5.56
C PHE A 56 3.12 -5.17 4.81
N ILE A 57 2.12 -4.63 5.49
CA ILE A 57 0.79 -4.39 4.94
C ILE A 57 0.52 -2.89 5.02
N ALA A 58 0.18 -2.27 3.89
CA ALA A 58 -0.35 -0.93 3.87
C ALA A 58 -1.86 -0.98 4.14
N GLU A 59 -2.29 -0.26 5.17
CA GLU A 59 -3.69 0.00 5.50
C GLU A 59 -4.06 1.40 5.00
N LYS A 60 -5.20 1.48 4.30
CA LYS A 60 -5.65 2.67 3.55
C LYS A 60 -5.61 3.97 4.36
N LYS A 61 -5.81 3.90 5.68
CA LYS A 61 -5.79 5.07 6.58
C LYS A 61 -4.42 5.74 6.75
N GLY A 62 -3.35 5.19 6.17
CA GLY A 62 -2.00 5.72 6.32
C GLY A 62 -1.15 4.99 7.34
N ARG A 63 -1.42 3.70 7.56
CA ARG A 63 -0.61 2.85 8.45
C ARG A 63 0.08 1.77 7.65
N VAL A 64 1.35 1.54 7.95
CA VAL A 64 2.05 0.32 7.56
C VAL A 64 2.13 -0.58 8.77
N VAL A 65 1.56 -1.77 8.68
CA VAL A 65 1.63 -2.83 9.68
C VAL A 65 2.78 -3.75 9.32
N VAL A 66 3.60 -4.14 10.29
CA VAL A 66 4.57 -5.23 10.13
C VAL A 66 4.04 -6.47 10.85
N ILE A 67 4.03 -7.58 10.12
CA ILE A 67 3.87 -8.92 10.66
C ILE A 67 5.26 -9.49 10.87
N THR A 68 5.58 -9.93 12.08
CA THR A 68 6.86 -10.58 12.40
C THR A 68 6.65 -12.04 12.77
N ASN A 69 7.70 -12.85 12.63
CA ASN A 69 7.69 -14.26 12.97
C ASN A 69 6.60 -15.02 12.20
N LEU A 70 6.79 -15.25 10.90
CA LEU A 70 5.75 -15.88 10.06
C LEU A 70 5.39 -17.31 10.47
N VAL A 71 6.14 -17.94 11.38
CA VAL A 71 5.79 -19.22 12.00
C VAL A 71 4.76 -19.03 13.11
N VAL A 72 4.90 -17.97 13.92
CA VAL A 72 3.94 -17.57 14.96
C VAL A 72 3.67 -16.06 14.82
N PRO A 73 2.82 -15.66 13.85
CA PRO A 73 2.70 -14.27 13.42
C PRO A 73 2.26 -13.32 14.53
N THR A 74 2.98 -12.22 14.71
CA THR A 74 2.56 -11.09 15.54
C THR A 74 2.49 -9.83 14.70
N ARG A 75 1.54 -8.94 15.01
CA ARG A 75 1.37 -7.66 14.31
C ARG A 75 1.79 -6.47 15.18
N SER A 76 2.38 -5.46 14.57
CA SER A 76 2.58 -4.13 15.17
C SER A 76 2.57 -3.04 14.09
N ILE A 77 2.37 -1.79 14.48
CA ILE A 77 2.51 -0.65 13.57
C ILE A 77 3.99 -0.43 13.26
N PHE A 78 4.36 -0.53 11.99
CA PHE A 78 5.67 -0.17 11.47
C PHE A 78 5.77 1.35 11.30
N MET A 79 4.78 1.96 10.66
CA MET A 79 4.73 3.41 10.45
C MET A 79 3.30 3.91 10.46
N ASP A 80 3.07 5.10 11.01
CA ASP A 80 1.77 5.79 10.99
C ASP A 80 1.96 7.21 10.44
N ILE A 81 1.41 7.45 9.25
CA ILE A 81 1.36 8.75 8.57
C ILE A 81 -0.11 9.19 8.38
N SER A 82 -1.04 8.65 9.16
CA SER A 82 -2.48 8.91 9.00
C SER A 82 -2.88 10.38 9.10
N ALA A 83 -2.07 11.20 9.78
CA ALA A 83 -2.27 12.66 9.84
C ALA A 83 -1.98 13.37 8.51
N ALA A 84 -1.16 12.79 7.63
CA ALA A 84 -0.83 13.33 6.31
C ALA A 84 -1.71 12.74 5.18
N VAL A 85 -2.42 11.65 5.45
CA VAL A 85 -3.18 10.88 4.45
C VAL A 85 -4.64 11.31 4.41
N THR A 86 -5.09 11.73 3.23
CA THR A 86 -6.52 11.92 2.92
C THR A 86 -7.11 10.56 2.57
N SER A 87 -8.15 10.15 3.29
CA SER A 87 -8.85 8.88 3.09
C SER A 87 -10.24 8.95 3.68
N SER A 88 -11.16 8.16 3.12
CA SER A 88 -12.45 7.90 3.75
C SER A 88 -12.28 7.32 5.16
N ALA A 89 -13.30 7.48 6.01
CA ALA A 89 -13.28 6.91 7.35
C ALA A 89 -13.11 5.38 7.27
N ASP A 90 -12.44 4.81 8.28
CA ASP A 90 -12.10 3.37 8.37
C ASP A 90 -13.31 2.43 8.18
N THR A 91 -14.53 2.95 8.36
CA THR A 91 -15.81 2.23 8.30
C THR A 91 -16.59 2.44 7.00
N THR A 92 -16.08 3.22 6.05
CA THR A 92 -16.77 3.53 4.78
C THR A 92 -15.90 3.20 3.57
N PHE A 93 -16.34 2.25 2.74
CA PHE A 93 -15.75 1.91 1.44
C PHE A 93 -16.14 2.94 0.36
N SER A 94 -15.76 4.20 0.54
CA SER A 94 -16.01 5.27 -0.42
C SER A 94 -14.69 5.90 -0.86
N GLY A 95 -14.55 6.22 -2.14
CA GLY A 95 -13.30 6.77 -2.70
C GLY A 95 -12.16 5.76 -2.73
N GLU A 96 -11.14 6.04 -3.52
CA GLU A 96 -9.92 5.24 -3.65
C GLU A 96 -8.76 5.87 -2.89
N GLU A 97 -8.87 7.14 -2.48
CA GLU A 97 -7.86 7.90 -1.72
C GLU A 97 -7.35 7.18 -0.47
N GLY A 98 -6.05 7.25 -0.22
CA GLY A 98 -5.45 6.77 1.01
C GLY A 98 -3.97 6.51 0.86
N LEU A 99 -3.39 5.69 1.75
CA LEU A 99 -2.12 5.05 1.49
C LEU A 99 -2.37 3.84 0.59
N LEU A 100 -1.79 3.82 -0.61
CA LEU A 100 -2.12 2.87 -1.69
C LEU A 100 -0.95 1.98 -2.06
N GLY A 101 0.25 2.55 -2.16
CA GLY A 101 1.47 1.86 -2.56
C GLY A 101 2.48 1.69 -1.44
N LEU A 102 3.20 0.58 -1.44
CA LEU A 102 4.37 0.34 -0.60
C LEU A 102 5.41 -0.48 -1.39
N ALA A 103 6.62 0.06 -1.52
CA ALA A 103 7.75 -0.65 -2.11
C ALA A 103 9.03 -0.46 -1.30
N PHE A 104 9.81 -1.52 -1.14
CA PHE A 104 11.13 -1.46 -0.51
C PHE A 104 12.21 -1.28 -1.57
N HIS A 105 13.19 -0.42 -1.29
CA HIS A 105 14.32 -0.24 -2.19
C HIS A 105 15.11 -1.55 -2.40
N PRO A 106 15.67 -1.84 -3.59
CA PRO A 106 16.47 -3.05 -3.85
C PRO A 106 17.59 -3.27 -2.82
N GLY A 107 18.25 -2.17 -2.44
CA GLY A 107 19.27 -2.10 -1.37
C GLY A 107 18.75 -1.85 0.06
N TYR A 108 17.50 -2.16 0.39
CA TYR A 108 16.90 -1.86 1.71
C TYR A 108 17.74 -2.36 2.89
N ALA A 109 18.35 -3.54 2.78
CA ALA A 109 19.20 -4.10 3.84
C ALA A 109 20.40 -3.22 4.19
N THR A 110 20.83 -2.36 3.28
CA THR A 110 21.97 -1.45 3.46
C THR A 110 21.53 -0.02 3.73
N ASN A 111 20.53 0.49 3.01
CA ASN A 111 20.16 1.91 3.06
C ASN A 111 18.89 2.20 3.88
N GLY A 112 18.08 1.17 4.16
CA GLY A 112 16.84 1.28 4.92
C GLY A 112 15.72 2.03 4.22
N PHE A 113 15.82 2.27 2.90
CA PHE A 113 14.84 3.08 2.15
C PHE A 113 13.63 2.28 1.71
N PHE A 114 12.46 2.86 1.92
CA PHE A 114 11.20 2.36 1.36
C PHE A 114 10.36 3.54 0.88
N TYR A 115 9.41 3.26 0.01
CA TYR A 115 8.61 4.23 -0.71
C TYR A 115 7.14 3.94 -0.47
N VAL A 116 6.36 4.99 -0.32
CA VAL A 116 4.91 4.92 -0.20
C VAL A 116 4.27 5.86 -1.21
N PHE A 117 3.11 5.46 -1.71
CA PHE A 117 2.24 6.29 -2.52
C PHE A 117 0.97 6.56 -1.74
N TYR A 118 0.62 7.83 -1.56
CA TYR A 118 -0.57 8.19 -0.81
C TYR A 118 -1.23 9.47 -1.31
N THR A 119 -2.54 9.56 -1.13
CA THR A 119 -3.31 10.79 -1.33
C THR A 119 -3.18 11.66 -0.08
N GLY A 120 -2.78 12.93 -0.24
CA GLY A 120 -2.59 13.89 0.84
C GLY A 120 -3.02 15.31 0.43
N THR A 121 -2.79 16.29 1.31
CA THR A 121 -3.05 17.70 0.97
C THR A 121 -1.75 18.47 0.76
N ALA A 122 -1.65 19.23 -0.33
CA ALA A 122 -0.53 20.11 -0.62
C ALA A 122 -0.96 21.39 -1.34
N VAL A 123 -0.01 22.31 -1.49
CA VAL A 123 -0.12 23.51 -2.33
C VAL A 123 1.04 23.50 -3.30
N THR A 124 0.75 23.46 -4.59
CA THR A 124 1.72 23.48 -5.69
C THR A 124 1.30 24.54 -6.72
N PRO A 125 2.13 24.88 -7.71
CA PRO A 125 1.70 25.72 -8.82
C PRO A 125 0.52 25.15 -9.62
N ALA A 126 0.31 23.83 -9.59
CA ALA A 126 -0.81 23.17 -10.27
C ALA A 126 -2.14 23.31 -9.50
N GLY A 127 -2.10 23.43 -8.17
CA GLY A 127 -3.31 23.57 -7.38
C GLY A 127 -3.10 23.48 -5.86
N SER A 128 -4.19 23.65 -5.12
CA SER A 128 -4.25 23.52 -3.66
C SER A 128 -5.35 22.54 -3.28
N GLY A 129 -5.05 21.61 -2.38
CA GLY A 129 -5.98 20.57 -1.96
C GLY A 129 -5.38 19.19 -2.14
N ARG A 130 -6.17 18.25 -2.65
CA ARG A 130 -5.78 16.85 -2.84
C ARG A 130 -4.64 16.73 -3.85
N HIS A 131 -3.68 15.90 -3.48
CA HIS A 131 -2.55 15.51 -4.32
C HIS A 131 -2.23 14.04 -4.09
N ASP A 132 -1.80 13.38 -5.15
CA ASP A 132 -1.16 12.07 -5.09
C ASP A 132 0.36 12.25 -4.90
N ILE A 133 0.88 11.62 -3.85
CA ILE A 133 2.22 11.88 -3.32
C ILE A 133 3.03 10.60 -3.27
N LEU A 134 4.17 10.61 -3.97
CA LEU A 134 5.22 9.60 -3.80
C LEU A 134 6.24 10.12 -2.79
N SER A 135 6.42 9.37 -1.70
CA SER A 135 7.40 9.68 -0.67
C SER A 135 8.35 8.52 -0.41
N ARG A 136 9.62 8.83 -0.18
CA ARG A 136 10.60 7.92 0.41
C ARG A 136 10.71 8.18 1.90
N TYR A 137 10.86 7.12 2.67
CA TYR A 137 11.18 7.13 4.09
C TYR A 137 12.35 6.20 4.39
N LYS A 138 12.85 6.27 5.63
CA LYS A 138 13.87 5.38 6.19
C LYS A 138 13.31 4.55 7.34
N VAL A 139 13.80 3.32 7.47
CA VAL A 139 13.65 2.57 8.72
C VAL A 139 14.42 3.25 9.84
N SER A 140 13.90 3.16 11.06
CA SER A 140 14.57 3.60 12.28
C SER A 140 15.90 2.88 12.46
N THR A 141 16.93 3.62 12.85
CA THR A 141 18.24 3.06 13.18
C THR A 141 18.23 2.31 14.51
N ALA A 142 17.24 2.56 15.37
CA ALA A 142 17.11 1.94 16.68
C ALA A 142 16.21 0.70 16.67
N ASN A 143 15.25 0.62 15.74
CA ASN A 143 14.30 -0.48 15.67
C ASN A 143 13.99 -0.85 14.20
N PRO A 144 14.42 -2.02 13.71
CA PRO A 144 14.19 -2.43 12.32
C PRO A 144 12.71 -2.72 12.00
N ASN A 145 11.84 -2.79 13.02
CA ASN A 145 10.39 -2.94 12.89
C ASN A 145 9.65 -1.59 13.06
N GLN A 146 10.34 -0.47 12.90
CA GLN A 146 9.76 0.86 12.97
C GLN A 146 10.28 1.74 11.82
N GLY A 147 9.38 2.32 11.03
CA GLY A 147 9.69 3.39 10.08
C GLY A 147 9.85 4.73 10.79
N ASP A 148 10.73 5.58 10.27
CA ASP A 148 10.91 6.95 10.75
C ASP A 148 10.05 7.92 9.92
N ALA A 149 8.88 8.28 10.43
CA ALA A 149 7.97 9.21 9.76
C ALA A 149 8.56 10.63 9.58
N SER A 150 9.61 11.00 10.33
CA SER A 150 10.28 12.30 10.18
C SER A 150 11.28 12.35 9.01
N SER A 151 11.59 11.19 8.42
CA SER A 151 12.56 11.05 7.33
C SER A 151 11.99 11.28 5.92
N GLU A 152 10.76 11.79 5.82
CA GLU A 152 10.04 11.96 4.56
C GLU A 152 10.86 12.73 3.52
N THR A 153 10.92 12.20 2.30
CA THR A 153 11.35 12.94 1.12
C THR A 153 10.32 12.73 0.01
N ARG A 154 9.61 13.79 -0.38
CA ARG A 154 8.61 13.77 -1.45
C ARG A 154 9.29 13.88 -2.81
N TYR A 155 8.89 13.03 -3.75
CA TYR A 155 9.41 12.98 -5.12
C TYR A 155 8.37 13.44 -6.13
N ILE A 156 7.14 12.94 -6.01
CA ILE A 156 5.99 13.33 -6.85
C ILE A 156 4.97 13.98 -5.91
N ILE A 157 4.41 15.11 -6.34
CA ILE A 157 3.34 15.83 -5.66
C ILE A 157 2.37 16.28 -6.77
N GLN A 158 1.61 15.32 -7.29
CA GLN A 158 0.70 15.51 -8.42
C GLN A 158 -0.63 16.06 -7.91
N PHE A 159 -1.09 17.21 -8.43
CA PHE A 159 -2.42 17.70 -8.09
C PHE A 159 -3.47 16.73 -8.63
N ASP A 160 -4.52 16.47 -7.84
CA ASP A 160 -5.57 15.52 -8.18
C ASP A 160 -6.95 16.05 -7.74
N GLU A 161 -7.84 16.27 -8.72
CA GLU A 161 -9.16 16.84 -8.53
C GLU A 161 -10.22 15.81 -8.15
N ALA A 162 -9.91 14.51 -8.09
CA ALA A 162 -10.87 13.44 -7.83
C ALA A 162 -10.49 12.44 -6.72
N ALA A 163 -11.51 11.89 -6.05
CA ALA A 163 -11.31 10.92 -4.97
C ALA A 163 -11.18 9.47 -5.49
N ASN A 164 -11.02 9.28 -6.80
CA ASN A 164 -11.04 7.98 -7.47
C ASN A 164 -10.13 8.02 -8.71
N HIS A 165 -9.77 6.83 -9.17
CA HIS A 165 -8.72 6.56 -10.16
C HIS A 165 -7.35 7.08 -9.70
N ASN A 166 -7.03 6.86 -8.43
CA ASN A 166 -5.74 7.28 -7.85
C ASN A 166 -4.58 6.32 -8.21
N ALA A 167 -4.90 5.09 -8.66
CA ALA A 167 -3.93 4.03 -8.92
C ALA A 167 -2.98 3.78 -7.72
N GLY A 168 -1.69 4.12 -7.85
CA GLY A 168 -0.75 4.14 -6.73
C GLY A 168 0.05 2.86 -6.45
N ASP A 169 0.05 1.88 -7.36
CA ASP A 169 0.94 0.72 -7.26
C ASP A 169 2.41 1.11 -7.46
N LEU A 170 3.31 0.42 -6.75
CA LEU A 170 4.74 0.72 -6.69
C LEU A 170 5.58 -0.55 -6.85
N HIS A 171 6.45 -0.57 -7.85
CA HIS A 171 7.36 -1.69 -8.07
C HIS A 171 8.74 -1.24 -8.52
N PHE A 172 9.79 -1.81 -7.95
CA PHE A 172 11.13 -1.68 -8.51
C PHE A 172 11.32 -2.67 -9.65
N GLY A 173 11.78 -2.18 -10.80
CA GLY A 173 12.16 -3.01 -11.94
C GLY A 173 13.53 -3.65 -11.76
N PRO A 174 13.90 -4.62 -12.62
CA PRO A 174 15.22 -5.25 -12.62
C PRO A 174 16.35 -4.29 -13.04
N ASP A 175 16.00 -3.16 -13.66
CA ASP A 175 16.86 -2.02 -13.99
C ASP A 175 17.22 -1.15 -12.77
N GLY A 176 16.50 -1.31 -11.65
CA GLY A 176 16.70 -0.54 -10.43
C GLY A 176 15.84 0.71 -10.34
N ASP A 177 15.00 0.98 -11.34
CA ASP A 177 14.09 2.13 -11.33
C ASP A 177 12.79 1.81 -10.57
N LEU A 178 12.20 2.83 -9.94
CA LEU A 178 10.89 2.73 -9.30
C LEU A 178 9.81 3.09 -10.32
N TYR A 179 8.95 2.13 -10.62
CA TYR A 179 7.77 2.28 -11.44
C TYR A 179 6.58 2.65 -10.55
N VAL A 180 5.84 3.66 -10.98
CA VAL A 180 4.70 4.24 -10.26
C VAL A 180 3.52 4.27 -11.23
N SER A 181 2.39 3.68 -10.85
CA SER A 181 1.15 3.86 -11.62
C SER A 181 0.42 5.10 -11.14
N LEU A 182 0.07 5.98 -12.06
CA LEU A 182 -0.83 7.11 -11.84
C LEU A 182 -2.11 6.87 -12.64
N GLY A 183 -3.26 7.17 -12.07
CA GLY A 183 -4.52 7.15 -12.81
C GLY A 183 -4.80 8.50 -13.45
N ASP A 184 -5.91 8.55 -14.19
CA ASP A 184 -6.37 9.74 -14.92
C ASP A 184 -7.27 10.64 -14.08
N GLU A 185 -7.32 10.40 -12.76
CA GLU A 185 -8.32 10.97 -11.87
C GLU A 185 -9.75 10.56 -12.27
N GLY A 186 -10.75 11.11 -11.59
CA GLY A 186 -12.16 10.87 -11.86
C GLY A 186 -12.72 11.84 -12.90
N GLY A 187 -13.99 12.21 -12.72
CA GLY A 187 -14.67 13.11 -13.65
C GLY A 187 -15.18 12.37 -14.88
N SER A 188 -16.44 11.93 -14.84
CA SER A 188 -17.06 11.27 -15.99
C SER A 188 -16.96 12.15 -17.24
N TYR A 189 -16.66 11.54 -18.38
CA TYR A 189 -16.43 12.23 -19.65
C TYR A 189 -15.18 13.13 -19.66
N ASP A 190 -14.16 12.80 -18.86
CA ASP A 190 -12.85 13.47 -18.86
C ASP A 190 -12.98 14.99 -18.62
N THR A 191 -13.83 15.37 -17.66
CA THR A 191 -14.10 16.78 -17.36
C THR A 191 -12.88 17.54 -16.83
N TYR A 192 -11.88 16.82 -16.31
CA TYR A 192 -10.60 17.37 -15.87
C TYR A 192 -9.54 17.38 -16.98
N HIS A 193 -9.83 16.78 -18.14
CA HIS A 193 -8.94 16.74 -19.31
C HIS A 193 -7.58 16.06 -19.04
N ASN A 194 -7.57 15.04 -18.18
CA ASN A 194 -6.38 14.32 -17.74
C ASN A 194 -6.10 13.05 -18.56
N SER A 195 -7.06 12.57 -19.36
CA SER A 195 -6.93 11.31 -20.11
C SER A 195 -6.58 11.45 -21.60
N GLN A 196 -6.26 12.67 -22.07
CA GLN A 196 -6.14 12.97 -23.51
C GLN A 196 -4.82 13.59 -23.97
N ARG A 197 -3.83 13.79 -23.09
CA ARG A 197 -2.56 14.46 -23.46
C ARG A 197 -1.34 13.79 -22.82
N ILE A 198 -0.24 13.81 -23.57
CA ILE A 198 1.11 13.38 -23.15
C ILE A 198 2.04 14.60 -23.27
N ASP A 199 1.53 15.80 -22.98
CA ASP A 199 2.25 17.05 -23.23
C ASP A 199 3.50 17.22 -22.35
#